data_AF-A0A146L7A9-F1
#
_entry.id   AF-A0A146L7A9-F1
#
_cell.length_a   1.000
_cell.length_b   1.000
_cell.length_c   1.000
_cell.angle_alpha   90.00
_cell.angle_beta   90.00
_cell.angle_gamma   90.00
#
_symmetry.space_group_name_H-M   'P 1'
#
loop_
_entity.id
_entity.type
_entity.pdbx_description
1 polymer ?
#
loop_
_entity_poly.entity_id
_entity_poly.type
_entity_poly.pdbx_seq_one_letter_code
_entity_poly.pdbx_strand_id
1 'polypeptide(L)'
;PPPLAMLLAASALPPLVALFALASSAPDRGHLLDSISSFLNYYQKHTDLVDPNLIFGTLIVKGEVGRLSKTDNEKELEEVNGVLRLCDGILAKHPYDWSVSPYAEQFVTSLMKKPLVKSLPLPSVPASYELENALEEGSPTRAESDTCLLGLLIDGIVAEGCEKLERDPHARGYTLLHQGIYFTIKSHLKLDEVTAQEEIRRICARMLGENRLIRRMGFPSTLQDLFVEQVAVCGVNKFSEFLTDGTVRMIQSLQTSRGCFSMIEKGSRLSIECYNHLSSVAAAAIATFLSA
;
A
#
# COMPACT_ATOMS: atom_id res chain seq x y z
N PRO A 1 -20.48 12.21 53.64
CA PRO A 1 -19.14 12.28 53.00
C PRO A 1 -19.11 11.35 51.77
N PRO A 2 -18.70 11.85 50.60
CA PRO A 2 -19.31 11.51 49.30
C PRO A 2 -18.79 10.21 48.65
N PRO A 3 -19.41 9.77 47.54
CA PRO A 3 -19.53 8.37 47.14
C PRO A 3 -18.50 7.91 46.09
N LEU A 4 -18.54 6.60 45.83
CA LEU A 4 -17.99 5.90 44.66
C LEU A 4 -18.00 6.78 43.39
N ALA A 5 -16.82 7.27 43.00
CA ALA A 5 -16.54 7.67 41.63
C ALA A 5 -15.71 6.56 41.00
N MET A 6 -16.42 5.72 40.26
CA MET A 6 -15.90 4.76 39.30
C MET A 6 -14.95 5.52 38.35
N LEU A 7 -13.65 5.25 38.43
CA LEU A 7 -12.68 5.73 37.44
C LEU A 7 -13.00 5.06 36.10
N LEU A 8 -13.84 5.71 35.31
CA LEU A 8 -13.75 5.64 33.86
C LEU A 8 -12.46 6.36 33.49
N ALA A 9 -11.37 5.60 33.38
CA ALA A 9 -10.26 6.01 32.55
C ALA A 9 -10.77 6.02 31.11
N ALA A 10 -11.39 7.12 30.70
CA ALA A 10 -11.56 7.46 29.30
C ALA A 10 -10.13 7.58 28.75
N SER A 11 -9.66 6.53 28.09
CA SER A 11 -8.48 6.61 27.23
C SER A 11 -8.79 7.68 26.20
N ALA A 12 -8.23 8.87 26.38
CA ALA A 12 -8.30 9.92 25.39
C ALA A 12 -7.71 9.34 24.10
N LEU A 13 -8.57 9.08 23.11
CA LEU A 13 -8.13 8.70 21.79
C LEU A 13 -7.11 9.75 21.30
N PRO A 14 -5.96 9.34 20.75
CA PRO A 14 -4.99 10.29 20.24
C PRO A 14 -5.65 11.28 19.28
N PRO A 15 -5.24 12.56 19.25
CA PRO A 15 -5.89 13.62 18.48
C PRO A 15 -6.11 13.26 17.00
N LEU A 16 -5.18 12.51 16.40
CA LEU A 16 -5.27 12.02 15.02
C LEU A 16 -6.45 11.07 14.81
N VAL A 17 -6.70 10.14 15.74
CA VAL A 17 -7.81 9.17 15.62
C VAL A 17 -9.17 9.87 15.74
N ALA A 18 -9.25 10.92 16.58
CA ALA A 18 -10.46 11.75 16.71
C ALA A 18 -10.73 12.58 15.44
N LEU A 19 -9.69 13.11 14.79
CA LEU A 19 -9.82 13.85 13.53
C LEU A 19 -10.40 12.99 12.39
N PHE A 20 -10.06 11.69 12.34
CA PHE A 20 -10.56 10.77 11.29
C PHE A 20 -11.97 10.22 11.54
N ALA A 21 -12.48 10.35 12.76
CA ALA A 21 -13.81 9.90 13.15
C ALA A 21 -14.94 10.92 12.86
N LEU A 22 -14.59 12.19 12.59
CA LEU A 22 -15.55 13.31 12.50
C LEU A 22 -15.87 13.77 11.07
N ALA A 23 -15.22 13.23 10.04
CA ALA A 23 -15.50 13.59 8.64
C ALA A 23 -16.63 12.72 8.05
N SER A 24 -17.75 13.36 7.72
CA SER A 24 -18.99 12.75 7.25
C SER A 24 -19.06 12.64 5.72
N SER A 25 -18.20 11.80 5.14
CA SER A 25 -18.43 11.04 3.89
C SER A 25 -17.13 10.31 3.52
N ALA A 26 -17.24 9.15 2.88
CA ALA A 26 -16.10 8.53 2.19
C ALA A 26 -15.55 9.52 1.15
N PRO A 27 -14.22 9.62 0.94
CA PRO A 27 -13.69 10.45 -0.13
C PRO A 27 -14.23 9.96 -1.47
N ASP A 28 -14.81 10.88 -2.23
CA ASP A 28 -15.33 10.60 -3.57
C ASP A 28 -14.19 10.20 -4.52
N ARG A 29 -14.50 9.37 -5.50
CA ARG A 29 -13.55 8.79 -6.46
C ARG A 29 -12.74 9.87 -7.19
N GLY A 30 -13.37 10.99 -7.55
CA GLY A 30 -12.67 12.13 -8.17
C GLY A 30 -11.55 12.68 -7.28
N HIS A 31 -11.80 12.81 -5.97
CA HIS A 31 -10.77 13.28 -5.03
C HIS A 31 -9.59 12.29 -4.90
N LEU A 32 -9.84 10.99 -5.05
CA LEU A 32 -8.78 9.97 -5.05
C LEU A 32 -7.94 10.06 -6.34
N LEU A 33 -8.59 10.23 -7.50
CA LEU A 33 -7.92 10.46 -8.79
C LEU A 33 -7.10 11.75 -8.79
N ASP A 34 -7.61 12.83 -8.19
CA ASP A 34 -6.88 14.08 -8.00
C ASP A 34 -5.64 13.89 -7.12
N SER A 35 -5.79 13.15 -6.03
CA SER A 35 -4.67 12.84 -5.12
C SER A 35 -3.55 12.11 -5.87
N ILE A 36 -3.88 11.10 -6.66
CA ILE A 36 -2.92 10.35 -7.49
C ILE A 36 -2.32 11.25 -8.58
N SER A 37 -3.14 12.03 -9.28
CA SER A 37 -2.70 12.94 -10.34
C SER A 37 -1.70 13.96 -9.83
N SER A 38 -1.93 14.52 -8.64
CA SER A 38 -1.03 15.49 -8.01
C SER A 38 0.34 14.88 -7.70
N PHE A 39 0.38 13.65 -7.17
CA PHE A 39 1.60 12.88 -6.98
C PHE A 39 2.35 12.64 -8.29
N LEU A 40 1.68 12.09 -9.31
CA LEU A 40 2.34 11.76 -10.58
C LEU A 40 2.88 13.03 -11.29
N ASN A 41 2.11 14.12 -11.26
CA ASN A 41 2.55 15.41 -11.82
C ASN A 41 3.81 15.96 -11.15
N TYR A 42 3.96 15.77 -9.84
CA TYR A 42 5.17 16.16 -9.13
C TYR A 42 6.39 15.42 -9.71
N TYR A 43 6.32 14.10 -9.80
CA TYR A 43 7.45 13.28 -10.27
C TYR A 43 7.73 13.37 -11.77
N GLN A 44 6.73 13.69 -12.59
CA GLN A 44 6.98 14.03 -13.99
C GLN A 44 7.86 15.28 -14.19
N LYS A 45 7.85 16.20 -13.21
CA LYS A 45 8.65 17.44 -13.21
C LYS A 45 9.98 17.32 -12.46
N HIS A 46 10.12 16.29 -11.61
CA HIS A 46 11.32 16.02 -10.80
C HIS A 46 11.86 14.63 -11.15
N THR A 47 12.27 14.49 -12.41
CA THR A 47 12.71 13.21 -12.99
C THR A 47 13.98 12.67 -12.31
N ASP A 48 14.78 13.55 -11.72
CA ASP A 48 15.96 13.20 -10.91
C ASP A 48 15.62 12.45 -9.62
N LEU A 49 14.35 12.51 -9.18
CA LEU A 49 13.87 11.84 -7.97
C LEU A 49 13.19 10.49 -8.27
N VAL A 50 13.18 10.02 -9.52
CA VAL A 50 12.56 8.74 -9.87
C VAL A 50 13.51 7.58 -9.55
N ASP A 51 13.07 6.69 -8.66
CA ASP A 51 13.81 5.50 -8.20
C ASP A 51 13.01 4.20 -8.44
N PRO A 52 13.58 3.01 -8.18
CA PRO A 52 12.86 1.74 -8.37
C PRO A 52 11.57 1.62 -7.57
N ASN A 53 11.51 2.17 -6.36
CA ASN A 53 10.30 2.15 -5.52
C ASN A 53 9.18 2.95 -6.18
N LEU A 54 9.51 4.11 -6.74
CA LEU A 54 8.56 4.94 -7.48
C LEU A 54 8.02 4.24 -8.72
N ILE A 55 8.89 3.56 -9.46
CA ILE A 55 8.48 2.79 -10.63
C ILE A 55 7.54 1.65 -10.24
N PHE A 56 7.84 0.93 -9.16
CA PHE A 56 6.98 -0.16 -8.71
C PHE A 56 5.59 0.32 -8.29
N GLY A 57 5.50 1.39 -7.48
CA GLY A 57 4.20 1.96 -7.13
C GLY A 57 3.46 2.55 -8.33
N THR A 58 4.16 3.13 -9.31
CA THR A 58 3.54 3.61 -10.56
C THR A 58 2.93 2.47 -11.37
N LEU A 59 3.55 1.29 -11.41
CA LEU A 59 2.97 0.10 -12.04
C LEU A 59 1.68 -0.35 -11.32
N ILE A 60 1.66 -0.34 -9.99
CA ILE A 60 0.46 -0.65 -9.21
C ILE A 60 -0.66 0.36 -9.50
N VAL A 61 -0.36 1.67 -9.45
CA VAL A 61 -1.30 2.76 -9.77
C VAL A 61 -1.87 2.55 -11.17
N LYS A 62 -1.01 2.34 -12.18
CA LYS A 62 -1.44 2.09 -13.57
C LYS A 62 -2.36 0.88 -13.65
N GLY A 63 -2.02 -0.21 -12.96
CA GLY A 63 -2.82 -1.43 -12.90
C GLY A 63 -4.21 -1.22 -12.29
N GLU A 64 -4.28 -0.56 -11.14
CA GLU A 64 -5.52 -0.32 -10.39
C GLU A 64 -6.42 0.72 -11.07
N VAL A 65 -5.86 1.84 -11.51
CA VAL A 65 -6.61 2.89 -12.25
C VAL A 65 -7.09 2.38 -13.60
N GLY A 66 -6.29 1.57 -14.29
CA GLY A 66 -6.64 1.00 -15.59
C GLY A 66 -7.90 0.13 -15.55
N ARG A 67 -8.28 -0.40 -14.39
CA ARG A 67 -9.54 -1.14 -14.20
C ARG A 67 -10.77 -0.28 -14.50
N LEU A 68 -10.67 1.03 -14.26
CA LEU A 68 -11.75 2.00 -14.45
C LEU A 68 -11.90 2.44 -15.91
N SER A 69 -11.00 2.02 -16.82
CA SER A 69 -11.06 2.38 -18.26
C SER A 69 -12.31 1.87 -19.00
N LYS A 70 -13.14 1.07 -18.33
CA LYS A 70 -14.42 0.54 -18.86
C LYS A 70 -15.65 1.29 -18.33
N THR A 71 -15.48 2.42 -17.65
CA THR A 71 -16.61 3.24 -17.18
C THR A 71 -17.36 3.87 -18.36
N ASP A 72 -18.69 3.95 -18.25
CA ASP A 72 -19.55 4.65 -19.22
C ASP A 72 -19.62 6.17 -18.95
N ASN A 73 -19.02 6.63 -17.85
CA ASN A 73 -18.96 8.05 -17.49
C ASN A 73 -17.79 8.73 -18.22
N GLU A 74 -18.10 9.55 -19.23
CA GLU A 74 -17.08 10.24 -20.05
C GLU A 74 -16.12 11.10 -19.23
N LYS A 75 -16.62 11.80 -18.20
CA LYS A 75 -15.78 12.65 -17.34
C LYS A 75 -14.81 11.80 -16.53
N GLU A 76 -15.29 10.73 -15.92
CA GLU A 76 -14.45 9.79 -15.17
C GLU A 76 -13.42 9.13 -16.09
N LEU A 77 -13.83 8.77 -17.32
CA LEU A 77 -12.95 8.18 -18.32
C LEU A 77 -11.83 9.17 -18.72
N GLU A 78 -12.13 10.46 -18.85
CA GLU A 78 -11.13 11.50 -19.11
C GLU A 78 -10.10 11.61 -17.97
N GLU A 79 -10.56 11.64 -16.70
CA GLU A 79 -9.71 11.67 -15.52
C GLU A 79 -8.82 10.42 -15.42
N VAL A 80 -9.40 9.22 -15.60
CA VAL A 80 -8.70 7.94 -15.64
C VAL A 80 -7.62 7.94 -16.72
N ASN A 81 -7.96 8.35 -17.94
CA ASN A 81 -7.00 8.43 -19.04
C ASN A 81 -5.90 9.47 -18.77
N GLY A 82 -6.21 10.56 -18.07
CA GLY A 82 -5.23 11.52 -17.58
C GLY A 82 -4.19 10.88 -16.67
N VAL A 83 -4.64 10.14 -15.65
CA VAL A 83 -3.75 9.42 -14.73
C VAL A 83 -2.91 8.36 -15.44
N LEU A 84 -3.51 7.59 -16.37
CA LEU A 84 -2.77 6.58 -17.14
C LEU A 84 -1.67 7.20 -18.00
N ARG A 85 -1.94 8.33 -18.68
CA ARG A 85 -0.91 9.09 -19.40
C ARG A 85 0.20 9.58 -18.49
N LEU A 86 -0.13 9.98 -17.26
CA LEU A 86 0.87 10.41 -16.30
C LEU A 86 1.79 9.24 -15.90
N CYS A 87 1.21 8.07 -15.64
CA CYS A 87 1.97 6.84 -15.36
C CYS A 87 2.90 6.48 -16.53
N ASP A 88 2.37 6.47 -17.76
CA ASP A 88 3.16 6.17 -18.96
C ASP A 88 4.32 7.15 -19.15
N GLY A 89 4.10 8.44 -18.86
CA GLY A 89 5.15 9.45 -18.95
C GLY A 89 6.27 9.27 -17.92
N ILE A 90 5.99 8.72 -16.74
CA ILE A 90 7.02 8.38 -15.75
C ILE A 90 7.78 7.12 -16.19
N LEU A 91 7.05 6.05 -16.52
CA LEU A 91 7.62 4.75 -16.89
C LEU A 91 8.48 4.84 -18.16
N ALA A 92 8.05 5.62 -19.17
CA ALA A 92 8.79 5.77 -20.42
C ALA A 92 10.11 6.56 -20.25
N LYS A 93 10.17 7.49 -19.29
CA LYS A 93 11.39 8.27 -19.00
C LYS A 93 12.39 7.51 -18.13
N HIS A 94 11.90 6.58 -17.31
CA HIS A 94 12.70 5.86 -16.33
C HIS A 94 12.43 4.34 -16.36
N PRO A 95 12.59 3.68 -17.52
CA PRO A 95 12.44 2.24 -17.57
C PRO A 95 13.63 1.59 -16.88
N TYR A 96 13.38 0.84 -15.81
CA TYR A 96 14.32 -0.17 -15.34
C TYR A 96 14.09 -1.45 -16.14
N ASP A 97 15.14 -2.25 -16.33
CA ASP A 97 15.09 -3.51 -17.10
C ASP A 97 13.91 -4.40 -16.66
N TRP A 98 13.64 -4.45 -15.36
CA TRP A 98 12.53 -5.20 -14.79
C TRP A 98 11.15 -4.60 -15.08
N SER A 99 11.03 -3.27 -15.20
CA SER A 99 9.73 -2.58 -15.36
C SER A 99 9.14 -2.67 -16.77
N VAL A 100 9.98 -2.98 -17.75
CA VAL A 100 9.60 -3.17 -19.16
C VAL A 100 9.60 -4.63 -19.58
N SER A 101 9.78 -5.55 -18.63
CA SER A 101 9.74 -6.97 -18.90
C SER A 101 8.31 -7.42 -19.25
N PRO A 102 8.16 -8.55 -19.96
CA PRO A 102 6.84 -9.17 -20.17
C PRO A 102 6.12 -9.52 -18.86
N TYR A 103 6.85 -9.79 -17.78
CA TYR A 103 6.26 -10.17 -16.49
C TYR A 103 5.78 -8.95 -15.71
N ALA A 104 6.47 -7.81 -15.76
CA ALA A 104 5.94 -6.56 -15.24
C ALA A 104 4.68 -6.13 -16.00
N GLU A 105 4.67 -6.27 -17.33
CA GLU A 105 3.47 -6.03 -18.14
C GLU A 105 2.34 -7.00 -17.78
N GLN A 106 2.65 -8.28 -17.59
CA GLN A 106 1.68 -9.29 -17.14
C GLN A 106 1.12 -8.93 -15.76
N PHE A 107 1.96 -8.49 -14.82
CA PHE A 107 1.55 -8.04 -13.49
C PHE A 107 0.56 -6.88 -13.57
N VAL A 108 0.89 -5.81 -14.31
CA VAL A 108 0.00 -4.65 -14.52
C VAL A 108 -1.31 -5.08 -15.20
N THR A 109 -1.23 -5.91 -16.25
CA THR A 109 -2.40 -6.41 -16.97
C THR A 109 -3.29 -7.25 -16.07
N SER A 110 -2.69 -8.05 -15.18
CA SER A 110 -3.40 -8.85 -14.19
C SER A 110 -4.15 -7.97 -13.20
N LEU A 111 -3.52 -6.90 -12.69
CA LEU A 111 -4.17 -5.89 -11.85
C LEU A 111 -5.38 -5.24 -12.55
N MET A 112 -5.25 -4.88 -13.83
CA MET A 112 -6.35 -4.28 -14.62
C MET A 112 -7.54 -5.23 -14.83
N LYS A 113 -7.28 -6.54 -14.91
CA LYS A 113 -8.30 -7.54 -15.30
C LYS A 113 -8.90 -8.32 -14.14
N LYS A 114 -8.23 -8.40 -12.98
CA LYS A 114 -8.64 -9.29 -11.88
C LYS A 114 -10.09 -8.97 -11.46
N PRO A 115 -11.05 -9.90 -11.52
CA PRO A 115 -12.42 -9.58 -11.14
C PRO A 115 -12.49 -9.11 -9.67
N LEU A 116 -13.46 -8.24 -9.37
CA LEU A 116 -13.78 -7.87 -7.98
C LEU A 116 -14.44 -9.08 -7.31
N VAL A 117 -13.62 -10.01 -6.87
CA VAL A 117 -14.07 -11.10 -6.00
C VAL A 117 -14.01 -10.58 -4.58
N LYS A 118 -15.15 -10.64 -3.86
CA LYS A 118 -15.14 -10.38 -2.42
C LYS A 118 -14.17 -11.36 -1.78
N SER A 119 -13.07 -10.85 -1.26
CA SER A 119 -12.15 -11.65 -0.47
C SER A 119 -12.89 -12.23 0.74
N LEU A 120 -12.53 -13.45 1.13
CA LEU A 120 -13.02 -13.99 2.38
C LEU A 120 -12.56 -13.09 3.53
N PRO A 121 -13.40 -12.81 4.55
CA PRO A 121 -12.99 -11.99 5.68
C PRO A 121 -11.71 -12.51 6.32
N LEU A 122 -10.76 -11.63 6.62
CA LEU A 122 -9.53 -11.98 7.28
C LEU A 122 -9.79 -12.33 8.75
N PRO A 123 -9.17 -13.40 9.28
CA PRO A 123 -9.24 -13.67 10.70
C PRO A 123 -8.57 -12.55 11.49
N SER A 124 -9.15 -12.20 12.64
CA SER A 124 -8.55 -11.22 13.55
C SER A 124 -7.39 -11.84 14.32
N VAL A 125 -6.16 -11.61 13.89
CA VAL A 125 -4.94 -12.04 14.58
C VAL A 125 -4.32 -10.82 15.29
N PRO A 126 -4.26 -10.77 16.63
CA PRO A 126 -3.57 -9.69 17.34
C PRO A 126 -2.05 -9.75 17.11
N ALA A 127 -1.41 -8.59 16.93
CA ALA A 127 0.03 -8.48 17.09
C ALA A 127 0.37 -8.60 18.59
N SER A 128 1.13 -9.62 18.97
CA SER A 128 1.46 -9.97 20.36
C SER A 128 2.86 -9.51 20.78
N TYR A 129 3.44 -8.55 20.07
CA TYR A 129 4.81 -8.08 20.20
C TYR A 129 4.85 -6.55 20.09
N GLU A 130 5.92 -5.96 20.61
CA GLU A 130 6.18 -4.53 20.50
C GLU A 130 6.67 -4.22 19.07
N LEU A 131 5.74 -3.81 18.21
CA LEU A 131 5.99 -3.62 16.78
C LEU A 131 7.14 -2.64 16.48
N GLU A 132 7.28 -1.58 17.28
CA GLU A 132 8.38 -0.61 17.12
C GLU A 132 9.77 -1.23 17.31
N ASN A 133 9.87 -2.33 18.07
CA ASN A 133 11.12 -3.06 18.31
C ASN A 133 11.33 -4.23 17.34
N ALA A 134 10.34 -4.55 16.51
CA ALA A 134 10.30 -5.72 15.63
C ALA A 134 9.99 -5.34 14.18
N LEU A 135 10.46 -4.17 13.73
CA LEU A 135 10.19 -3.66 12.38
C LEU A 135 10.83 -4.51 11.28
N GLU A 136 11.96 -5.17 11.56
CA GLU A 136 12.70 -6.02 10.62
C GLU A 136 13.11 -7.33 11.33
N GLU A 137 12.12 -8.09 11.81
CA GLU A 137 12.34 -9.39 12.45
C GLU A 137 11.96 -10.53 11.49
N GLY A 138 12.79 -11.59 11.47
CA GLY A 138 12.58 -12.80 10.66
C GLY A 138 13.26 -12.72 9.29
N SER A 139 12.75 -13.51 8.35
CA SER A 139 13.17 -13.54 6.95
C SER A 139 12.01 -13.22 6.00
N PRO A 140 12.28 -12.65 4.82
CA PRO A 140 13.59 -12.22 4.31
C PRO A 140 14.07 -10.88 4.89
N THR A 141 15.36 -10.59 4.76
CA THR A 141 15.82 -9.20 4.76
C THR A 141 15.31 -8.47 3.50
N ARG A 142 15.30 -7.14 3.50
CA ARG A 142 14.86 -6.35 2.34
C ARG A 142 15.62 -6.72 1.06
N ALA A 143 16.96 -6.79 1.13
CA ALA A 143 17.79 -7.12 -0.02
C ALA A 143 17.57 -8.56 -0.55
N GLU A 144 17.34 -9.52 0.34
CA GLU A 144 16.99 -10.89 -0.05
C GLU A 144 15.64 -10.94 -0.77
N SER A 145 14.64 -10.25 -0.23
CA SER A 145 13.33 -10.16 -0.88
C SER A 145 13.42 -9.44 -2.22
N ASP A 146 14.11 -8.31 -2.30
CA ASP A 146 14.28 -7.55 -3.55
C ASP A 146 14.88 -8.43 -4.65
N THR A 147 15.83 -9.30 -4.30
CA THR A 147 16.39 -10.30 -5.22
C THR A 147 15.31 -11.28 -5.72
N CYS A 148 14.46 -11.78 -4.81
CA CYS A 148 13.34 -12.66 -5.15
C CYS A 148 12.27 -11.96 -6.01
N LEU A 149 11.92 -10.72 -5.67
CA LEU A 149 10.96 -9.88 -6.40
C LEU A 149 11.45 -9.59 -7.81
N LEU A 150 12.72 -9.23 -7.96
CA LEU A 150 13.33 -8.96 -9.26
C LEU A 150 13.43 -10.22 -10.11
N GLY A 151 13.73 -11.39 -9.53
CA GLY A 151 13.67 -12.66 -10.28
C GLY A 151 12.29 -12.95 -10.88
N LEU A 152 11.22 -12.69 -10.12
CA LEU A 152 9.84 -12.80 -10.63
C LEU A 152 9.55 -11.78 -11.72
N LEU A 153 9.93 -10.51 -11.51
CA LEU A 153 9.62 -9.43 -12.42
C LEU A 153 10.49 -9.42 -13.68
N ILE A 154 11.72 -9.93 -13.65
CA ILE A 154 12.61 -9.96 -14.82
C ILE A 154 12.43 -11.25 -15.61
N ASP A 155 12.53 -12.38 -14.91
CA ASP A 155 12.69 -13.70 -15.52
C ASP A 155 11.40 -14.53 -15.45
N GLY A 156 10.44 -14.14 -14.61
CA GLY A 156 9.22 -14.91 -14.36
C GLY A 156 9.48 -16.22 -13.63
N ILE A 157 10.65 -16.35 -13.01
CA ILE A 157 11.06 -17.55 -12.29
C ILE A 157 11.11 -17.28 -10.79
N VAL A 158 10.76 -18.30 -10.02
CA VAL A 158 11.03 -18.33 -8.58
C VAL A 158 12.48 -18.74 -8.40
N ALA A 159 13.34 -17.80 -7.99
CA ALA A 159 14.73 -18.10 -7.71
C ALA A 159 14.86 -19.10 -6.55
N GLU A 160 15.93 -19.90 -6.59
CA GLU A 160 16.17 -20.94 -5.59
C GLU A 160 16.21 -20.34 -4.19
N GLY A 161 15.51 -20.97 -3.24
CA GLY A 161 15.47 -20.53 -1.84
C GLY A 161 14.46 -19.42 -1.54
N CYS A 162 13.95 -18.68 -2.54
CA CYS A 162 12.98 -17.59 -2.31
C CYS A 162 11.70 -18.06 -1.61
N GLU A 163 11.14 -19.20 -2.03
CA GLU A 163 9.98 -19.82 -1.36
C GLU A 163 10.21 -20.05 0.14
N LYS A 164 11.42 -20.45 0.53
CA LYS A 164 11.74 -20.73 1.93
C LYS A 164 11.90 -19.43 2.72
N LEU A 165 12.59 -18.45 2.15
CA LEU A 165 12.82 -17.14 2.77
C LEU A 165 11.48 -16.40 2.98
N GLU A 166 10.65 -16.38 1.95
CA GLU A 166 9.38 -15.63 1.92
C GLU A 166 8.26 -16.28 2.74
N ARG A 167 8.49 -17.48 3.30
CA ARG A 167 7.52 -18.22 4.13
C ARG A 167 7.86 -18.25 5.61
N ASP A 168 8.85 -17.48 6.08
CA ASP A 168 9.18 -17.48 7.50
C ASP A 168 7.96 -17.05 8.35
N PRO A 169 7.43 -17.94 9.22
CA PRO A 169 6.31 -17.61 10.08
C PRO A 169 6.67 -16.60 11.17
N HIS A 170 7.95 -16.33 11.41
CA HIS A 170 8.42 -15.37 12.41
C HIS A 170 8.50 -13.94 11.90
N ALA A 171 8.39 -13.72 10.58
CA ALA A 171 8.49 -12.40 9.94
C ALA A 171 7.55 -11.34 10.54
N ARG A 172 8.05 -10.12 10.82
CA ARG A 172 7.30 -8.98 11.39
C ARG A 172 7.57 -7.70 10.62
N GLY A 173 6.68 -6.71 10.75
CA GLY A 173 6.90 -5.38 10.18
C GLY A 173 7.21 -5.41 8.68
N TYR A 174 8.30 -4.74 8.29
CA TYR A 174 8.77 -4.69 6.90
C TYR A 174 9.17 -6.07 6.37
N THR A 175 9.73 -6.96 7.20
CA THR A 175 10.02 -8.33 6.76
C THR A 175 8.75 -9.09 6.38
N LEU A 176 7.68 -8.95 7.17
CA LEU A 176 6.37 -9.52 6.84
C LEU A 176 5.76 -8.87 5.58
N LEU A 177 5.95 -7.56 5.41
CA LEU A 177 5.56 -6.82 4.22
C LEU A 177 6.17 -7.38 2.94
N HIS A 178 7.47 -7.61 2.95
CA HIS A 178 8.21 -8.14 1.81
C HIS A 178 7.68 -9.53 1.38
N GLN A 179 7.34 -10.41 2.34
CA GLN A 179 6.62 -11.67 2.05
C GLN A 179 5.29 -11.42 1.31
N GLY A 180 4.53 -10.42 1.76
CA GLY A 180 3.27 -10.04 1.14
C GLY A 180 3.45 -9.56 -0.30
N ILE A 181 4.46 -8.73 -0.58
CA ILE A 181 4.78 -8.25 -1.94
C ILE A 181 5.13 -9.44 -2.83
N TYR A 182 6.00 -10.33 -2.37
CA TYR A 182 6.44 -11.50 -3.14
C TYR A 182 5.27 -12.39 -3.56
N PHE A 183 4.44 -12.81 -2.63
CA PHE A 183 3.29 -13.66 -2.97
C PHE A 183 2.23 -12.93 -3.80
N THR A 184 2.09 -11.61 -3.63
CA THR A 184 1.22 -10.78 -4.49
C THR A 184 1.67 -10.85 -5.94
N ILE A 185 2.95 -10.56 -6.22
CA ILE A 185 3.48 -10.64 -7.58
C ILE A 185 3.35 -12.06 -8.11
N LYS A 186 3.80 -13.06 -7.35
CA LYS A 186 3.73 -14.48 -7.72
C LYS A 186 2.31 -14.89 -8.14
N SER A 187 1.29 -14.50 -7.36
CA SER A 187 -0.11 -14.78 -7.68
C SER A 187 -0.57 -14.07 -8.95
N HIS A 188 -0.22 -12.79 -9.13
CA HIS A 188 -0.63 -12.03 -10.31
C HIS A 188 0.06 -12.49 -11.60
N LEU A 189 1.24 -13.12 -11.48
CA LEU A 189 1.93 -13.84 -12.55
C LEU A 189 1.38 -15.27 -12.77
N LYS A 190 0.40 -15.72 -11.96
CA LYS A 190 -0.20 -17.06 -11.99
C LYS A 190 0.79 -18.20 -11.74
N LEU A 191 1.86 -17.91 -11.01
CA LEU A 191 2.82 -18.91 -10.58
C LEU A 191 2.28 -19.53 -9.30
N ASP A 192 1.82 -20.79 -9.34
CA ASP A 192 1.30 -21.50 -8.17
C ASP A 192 0.25 -20.68 -7.39
N GLU A 193 -0.77 -20.24 -8.13
CA GLU A 193 -1.74 -19.22 -7.71
C GLU A 193 -2.51 -19.59 -6.43
N VAL A 194 -2.91 -20.86 -6.29
CA VAL A 194 -3.66 -21.33 -5.11
C VAL A 194 -2.84 -21.14 -3.85
N THR A 195 -1.62 -21.69 -3.83
CA THR A 195 -0.71 -21.57 -2.69
C THR A 195 -0.34 -20.12 -2.43
N ALA A 196 -0.12 -19.31 -3.48
CA ALA A 196 0.16 -17.89 -3.32
C ALA A 196 -1.01 -17.13 -2.68
N GLN A 197 -2.26 -17.42 -3.05
CA GLN A 197 -3.45 -16.81 -2.46
C GLN A 197 -3.66 -17.22 -1.00
N GLU A 198 -3.35 -18.46 -0.64
CA GLU A 198 -3.35 -18.92 0.75
C GLU A 198 -2.31 -18.17 1.60
N GLU A 199 -1.11 -17.99 1.08
CA GLU A 199 -0.05 -17.24 1.75
C GLU A 199 -0.40 -15.75 1.89
N ILE A 200 -0.88 -15.12 0.82
CA ILE A 200 -1.40 -13.74 0.84
C ILE A 200 -2.43 -13.57 1.97
N ARG A 201 -3.38 -14.50 2.08
CA ARG A 201 -4.41 -14.47 3.12
C ARG A 201 -3.81 -14.59 4.53
N ARG A 202 -2.87 -15.52 4.74
CA ARG A 202 -2.19 -15.71 6.03
C ARG A 202 -1.39 -14.47 6.41
N ILE A 203 -0.64 -13.91 5.46
CA ILE A 203 0.21 -12.74 5.65
C ILE A 203 -0.63 -11.50 5.94
N CYS A 204 -1.66 -11.22 5.13
CA CYS A 204 -2.53 -10.07 5.34
C CYS A 204 -3.35 -10.17 6.64
N ALA A 205 -3.69 -11.37 7.11
CA ALA A 205 -4.30 -11.53 8.43
C ALA A 205 -3.37 -11.09 9.58
N ARG A 206 -2.07 -11.35 9.46
CA ARG A 206 -1.04 -10.92 10.43
C ARG A 206 -0.79 -9.42 10.34
N MET A 207 -0.65 -8.88 9.13
CA MET A 207 -0.54 -7.43 8.90
C MET A 207 -1.76 -6.69 9.42
N LEU A 208 -2.97 -7.26 9.32
CA LEU A 208 -4.17 -6.63 9.87
C LEU A 208 -4.06 -6.46 11.40
N GLY A 209 -3.37 -7.38 12.08
CA GLY A 209 -3.01 -7.26 13.49
C GLY A 209 -2.11 -6.08 13.79
N GLU A 210 -1.03 -5.93 13.03
CA GLU A 210 -0.07 -4.82 13.12
C GLU A 210 -0.74 -3.48 12.75
N ASN A 211 -1.44 -3.42 11.62
CA ASN A 211 -2.17 -2.25 11.14
C ASN A 211 -3.17 -1.72 12.18
N ARG A 212 -3.93 -2.63 12.82
CA ARG A 212 -4.84 -2.27 13.92
C ARG A 212 -4.10 -1.78 15.16
N LEU A 213 -2.92 -2.33 15.46
CA LEU A 213 -2.07 -1.86 16.56
C LEU A 213 -1.57 -0.43 16.29
N ILE A 214 -1.04 -0.17 15.10
CA ILE A 214 -0.57 1.17 14.67
C ILE A 214 -1.71 2.19 14.81
N ARG A 215 -2.92 1.85 14.35
CA ARG A 215 -4.11 2.70 14.51
C ARG A 215 -4.44 2.98 15.98
N ARG A 216 -4.38 1.97 16.86
CA ARG A 216 -4.62 2.15 18.31
C ARG A 216 -3.57 3.04 18.97
N MET A 217 -2.32 2.99 18.50
CA MET A 217 -1.23 3.85 18.96
C MET A 217 -1.36 5.30 18.45
N GLY A 218 -2.32 5.59 17.57
CA GLY A 218 -2.52 6.92 17.01
C GLY A 218 -1.54 7.28 15.90
N PHE A 219 -1.07 6.28 15.15
CA PHE A 219 -0.18 6.45 13.99
C PHE A 219 1.13 7.18 14.33
N PRO A 220 1.99 6.62 15.20
CA PRO A 220 3.31 7.20 15.44
C PRO A 220 4.08 7.32 14.11
N SER A 221 4.84 8.40 13.95
CA SER A 221 5.54 8.72 12.68
C SER A 221 6.42 7.57 12.19
N THR A 222 7.08 6.87 13.11
CA THR A 222 7.90 5.67 12.88
C THR A 222 7.15 4.49 12.25
N LEU A 223 5.82 4.43 12.35
CA LEU A 223 4.99 3.33 11.84
C LEU A 223 4.04 3.75 10.71
N GLN A 224 4.02 5.04 10.33
CA GLN A 224 3.12 5.53 9.28
C GLN A 224 3.44 4.92 7.92
N ASP A 225 4.73 4.81 7.60
CA ASP A 225 5.20 4.20 6.36
C ASP A 225 4.76 2.73 6.28
N LEU A 226 5.12 1.91 7.27
CA LEU A 226 4.67 0.52 7.37
C LEU A 226 3.13 0.37 7.28
N PHE A 227 2.37 1.26 7.94
CA PHE A 227 0.91 1.25 7.86
C PHE A 227 0.41 1.42 6.43
N VAL A 228 0.96 2.40 5.70
CA VAL A 228 0.57 2.70 4.31
C VAL A 228 0.94 1.54 3.39
N GLU A 229 2.14 0.96 3.56
CA GLU A 229 2.59 -0.17 2.74
C GLU A 229 1.73 -1.42 2.93
N GLN A 230 1.35 -1.75 4.17
CA GLN A 230 0.44 -2.85 4.45
C GLN A 230 -0.92 -2.65 3.77
N VAL A 231 -1.42 -1.41 3.74
CA VAL A 231 -2.65 -1.06 3.02
C VAL A 231 -2.47 -1.24 1.51
N ALA A 232 -1.34 -0.81 0.94
CA ALA A 232 -1.05 -1.01 -0.48
C ALA A 232 -1.06 -2.49 -0.85
N VAL A 233 -0.29 -3.32 -0.15
CA VAL A 233 -0.15 -4.75 -0.45
C VAL A 233 -1.46 -5.51 -0.26
N CYS A 234 -2.13 -5.36 0.88
CA CYS A 234 -3.37 -6.09 1.14
C CYS A 234 -4.58 -5.49 0.39
N GLY A 235 -4.54 -4.20 0.06
CA GLY A 235 -5.53 -3.53 -0.78
C GLY A 235 -5.49 -3.98 -2.24
N VAL A 236 -4.30 -4.18 -2.81
CA VAL A 236 -4.13 -4.79 -4.15
C VAL A 236 -4.77 -6.19 -4.18
N ASN A 237 -4.68 -6.93 -3.07
CA ASN A 237 -5.31 -8.24 -2.90
C ASN A 237 -6.78 -8.19 -2.44
N LYS A 238 -7.40 -7.01 -2.42
CA LYS A 238 -8.84 -6.80 -2.20
C LYS A 238 -9.33 -7.20 -0.80
N PHE A 239 -8.48 -7.10 0.22
CA PHE A 239 -8.91 -7.26 1.61
C PHE A 239 -9.53 -5.96 2.15
N SER A 240 -10.86 -5.93 2.16
CA SER A 240 -11.68 -4.77 2.56
C SER A 240 -11.38 -4.24 3.97
N GLU A 241 -10.83 -5.05 4.85
CA GLU A 241 -10.44 -4.66 6.21
C GLU A 241 -9.36 -3.58 6.23
N PHE A 242 -8.58 -3.45 5.15
CA PHE A 242 -7.62 -2.37 4.95
C PHE A 242 -8.26 -1.17 4.25
N LEU A 243 -9.32 -1.38 3.47
CA LEU A 243 -9.93 -0.38 2.59
C LEU A 243 -11.09 0.37 3.27
N THR A 244 -10.82 0.90 4.46
CA THR A 244 -11.82 1.67 5.23
C THR A 244 -11.68 3.17 4.99
N ASP A 245 -12.79 3.90 5.15
CA ASP A 245 -12.82 5.37 5.15
C ASP A 245 -11.76 6.00 6.07
N GLY A 246 -11.58 5.44 7.27
CA GLY A 246 -10.57 5.91 8.21
C GLY A 246 -9.14 5.69 7.71
N THR A 247 -8.91 4.60 6.97
CA THR A 247 -7.61 4.31 6.35
C THR A 247 -7.29 5.33 5.26
N VAL A 248 -8.18 5.53 4.29
CA VAL A 248 -7.89 6.45 3.18
C VAL A 248 -7.73 7.89 3.65
N ARG A 249 -8.52 8.33 4.63
CA ARG A 249 -8.35 9.66 5.23
C ARG A 249 -7.00 9.80 5.93
N MET A 250 -6.52 8.74 6.61
CA MET A 250 -5.18 8.73 7.19
C MET A 250 -4.10 8.89 6.12
N ILE A 251 -4.16 8.12 5.02
CA ILE A 251 -3.18 8.22 3.93
C ILE A 251 -3.22 9.61 3.28
N GLN A 252 -4.41 10.14 2.99
CA GLN A 252 -4.58 11.47 2.41
C GLN A 252 -4.07 12.58 3.34
N SER A 253 -4.14 12.41 4.66
CA SER A 253 -3.58 13.39 5.60
C SER A 253 -2.06 13.56 5.46
N LEU A 254 -1.37 12.51 5.01
CA LEU A 254 0.07 12.53 4.73
C LEU A 254 0.40 13.30 3.44
N GLN A 255 -0.58 13.56 2.58
CA GLN A 255 -0.36 14.30 1.35
C GLN A 255 0.00 15.76 1.65
N THR A 256 1.01 16.26 0.95
CA THR A 256 1.49 17.64 1.03
C THR A 256 0.76 18.50 0.00
N SER A 257 0.88 19.82 0.10
CA SER A 257 0.38 20.75 -0.92
C SER A 257 1.06 20.60 -2.28
N ARG A 258 2.19 19.87 -2.36
CA ARG A 258 2.89 19.54 -3.61
C ARG A 258 2.37 18.27 -4.29
N GLY A 259 1.46 17.54 -3.64
CA GLY A 259 0.90 16.28 -4.15
C GLY A 259 1.65 15.02 -3.72
N CYS A 260 2.89 15.13 -3.26
CA CYS A 260 3.65 14.02 -2.68
C CYS A 260 3.30 13.80 -1.19
N PHE A 261 3.87 12.79 -0.55
CA PHE A 261 3.52 12.37 0.81
C PHE A 261 4.70 12.49 1.79
N SER A 262 4.38 12.83 3.04
CA SER A 262 5.36 13.02 4.12
C SER A 262 4.76 12.62 5.47
N MET A 263 5.61 12.04 6.33
CA MET A 263 5.22 11.62 7.68
C MET A 263 4.85 12.83 8.55
N ILE A 264 3.93 12.60 9.49
CA ILE A 264 3.46 13.59 10.45
C ILE A 264 3.85 13.16 11.87
N GLU A 265 4.47 14.06 12.62
CA GLU A 265 4.70 13.89 14.06
C GLU A 265 4.07 15.06 14.82
N LYS A 266 3.25 14.75 15.85
CA LYS A 266 2.62 15.75 16.73
C LYS A 266 1.90 16.88 15.96
N GLY A 267 1.24 16.51 14.86
CA GLY A 267 0.48 17.45 14.01
C GLY A 267 1.34 18.29 13.06
N SER A 268 2.66 18.09 13.04
CA SER A 268 3.60 18.78 12.15
C SER A 268 4.20 17.79 11.14
N ARG A 269 4.41 18.21 9.91
CA ARG A 269 5.10 17.38 8.90
C ARG A 269 6.59 17.29 9.25
N LEU A 270 7.17 16.09 9.17
CA LEU A 270 8.59 15.88 9.41
C LEU A 270 9.48 16.48 8.31
N SER A 271 8.96 16.52 7.07
CA SER A 271 9.59 17.24 5.97
C SER A 271 8.56 17.86 5.03
N ILE A 272 8.93 18.98 4.42
CA ILE A 272 8.23 19.58 3.28
C ILE A 272 8.72 18.94 1.95
N GLU A 273 9.89 18.28 2.00
CA GLU A 273 10.43 17.54 0.87
C GLU A 273 9.69 16.21 0.68
N CYS A 274 9.62 15.78 -0.57
CA CYS A 274 8.90 14.58 -0.95
C CYS A 274 9.72 13.34 -0.64
N TYR A 275 9.16 12.42 0.15
CA TYR A 275 9.74 11.10 0.35
C TYR A 275 9.29 10.20 -0.79
N ASN A 276 10.19 9.84 -1.70
CA ASN A 276 9.88 9.03 -2.90
C ASN A 276 9.22 7.71 -2.55
N HIS A 277 9.80 7.01 -1.57
CA HIS A 277 9.31 5.74 -1.07
C HIS A 277 7.86 5.86 -0.56
N LEU A 278 7.63 6.68 0.47
CA LEU A 278 6.30 6.90 1.05
C LEU A 278 5.29 7.40 -0.01
N SER A 279 5.72 8.29 -0.90
CA SER A 279 4.84 8.84 -1.93
C SER A 279 4.38 7.79 -2.92
N SER A 280 5.29 6.91 -3.33
CA SER A 280 5.00 5.79 -4.22
C SER A 280 4.00 4.82 -3.60
N VAL A 281 4.26 4.38 -2.36
CA VAL A 281 3.41 3.41 -1.67
C VAL A 281 2.06 4.00 -1.27
N ALA A 282 2.00 5.30 -0.93
CA ALA A 282 0.75 6.00 -0.65
C ALA A 282 -0.12 6.13 -1.91
N ALA A 283 0.47 6.47 -3.06
CA ALA A 283 -0.26 6.51 -4.32
C ALA A 283 -0.79 5.13 -4.71
N ALA A 284 0.04 4.09 -4.57
CA ALA A 284 -0.37 2.70 -4.77
C ALA A 284 -1.53 2.32 -3.83
N ALA A 285 -1.44 2.65 -2.55
CA ALA A 285 -2.50 2.40 -1.57
C ALA A 285 -3.80 3.13 -1.94
N ILE A 286 -3.76 4.43 -2.26
CA ILE A 286 -4.93 5.21 -2.68
C ILE A 286 -5.59 4.58 -3.92
N ALA A 287 -4.79 4.11 -4.88
CA ALA A 287 -5.32 3.48 -6.09
C ALA A 287 -6.15 2.21 -5.79
N THR A 288 -5.85 1.49 -4.71
CA THR A 288 -6.65 0.32 -4.30
C THR A 288 -8.07 0.67 -3.84
N PHE A 289 -8.32 1.91 -3.39
CA PHE A 289 -9.65 2.37 -2.99
C PHE A 289 -10.54 2.70 -4.19
N LEU A 290 -9.94 3.04 -5.35
CA LEU A 290 -10.67 3.32 -6.58
C LEU A 290 -11.43 2.11 -7.10
N SER A 291 -10.91 0.92 -6.79
CA SER A 291 -11.43 -0.37 -7.25
C SER A 291 -12.08 -1.19 -6.13
N ALA A 292 -12.28 -0.61 -4.94
CA ALA A 292 -12.89 -1.27 -3.77
C ALA A 292 -14.42 -1.34 -3.84
#